data_AF-A0A957VS07-F1
#
_entry.id   AF-A0A957VS07-F1
#
_cell.length_a   1.000
_cell.length_b   1.000
_cell.length_c   1.000
_cell.angle_alpha   90.00
_cell.angle_beta   90.00
_cell.angle_gamma   90.00
#
_symmetry.space_group_name_H-M   'P 1'
#
loop_
_entity.id
_entity.type
_entity.pdbx_description
1 polymer ?
#
loop_
_entity_poly.entity_id
_entity_poly.type
_entity_poly.pdbx_seq_one_letter_code
_entity_poly.pdbx_strand_id
1 'polypeptide(L)'
;TDLRTLDAVAVTQGPGLAGSLLVGVNAAKGLSFTSGLPLIPVNHLEGHVYSNWLDADDGVGATAGVPDDRFPVLVLIVSGGHTELVLMEGHGVYRHLGGTLDDAAGEAFDKVARLLDLGFPGGPAIQTAAEAGDPSVYDLPRPLSHQPEHRFNFSFSGLKTAVLNLTRRLEADGIDPT
;
A
#
# COMPACT_ATOMS: atom_id res chain seq x y z
N THR A 1 20.42 12.51 20.11
CA THR A 1 19.48 13.62 19.88
C THR A 1 19.06 14.18 21.22
N ASP A 2 19.14 15.50 21.41
CA ASP A 2 18.66 16.13 22.64
C ASP A 2 17.14 16.22 22.58
N LEU A 3 16.43 15.59 23.52
CA LEU A 3 14.97 15.62 23.56
C LEU A 3 14.41 17.03 23.76
N ARG A 4 15.23 17.97 24.25
CA ARG A 4 14.85 19.38 24.47
C ARG A 4 14.69 20.18 23.17
N THR A 5 15.16 19.65 22.03
CA THR A 5 15.00 20.32 20.72
C THR A 5 13.76 19.85 19.97
N LEU A 6 12.92 19.02 20.58
CA LEU A 6 11.68 18.51 19.97
C LEU A 6 10.48 19.26 20.55
N ASP A 7 9.49 19.54 19.71
CA ASP A 7 8.26 20.23 20.13
C ASP A 7 7.09 19.26 20.40
N ALA A 8 7.14 18.05 19.85
CA ALA A 8 6.09 17.03 20.00
C ALA A 8 6.61 15.61 19.71
N VAL A 9 5.83 14.60 20.09
CA VAL A 9 6.04 13.20 19.74
C VAL A 9 4.85 12.72 18.92
N ALA A 10 5.04 12.34 17.66
CA ALA A 10 4.01 11.75 16.82
C ALA A 10 4.12 10.22 16.79
N VAL A 11 2.99 9.51 16.79
CA VAL A 11 2.97 8.05 16.71
C VAL A 11 1.76 7.53 15.95
N THR A 12 1.97 6.52 15.10
CA THR A 12 0.88 5.81 14.43
C THR A 12 0.01 5.11 15.46
N GLN A 13 -1.28 5.49 15.52
CA GLN A 13 -2.26 4.90 16.42
C GLN A 13 -3.05 3.76 15.76
N GLY A 14 -3.14 3.76 14.43
CA GLY A 14 -3.76 2.71 13.63
C GLY A 14 -4.18 3.22 12.25
N PRO A 15 -4.73 2.36 11.38
CA PRO A 15 -4.84 0.91 11.54
C PRO A 15 -3.48 0.18 11.48
N GLY A 16 -3.45 -1.10 11.84
CA GLY A 16 -2.24 -1.93 11.82
C GLY A 16 -2.29 -3.10 12.79
N LEU A 17 -1.22 -3.90 12.81
CA LEU A 17 -1.10 -5.04 13.73
C LEU A 17 -1.04 -4.55 15.19
N ALA A 18 -1.99 -5.00 16.01
CA ALA A 18 -2.13 -4.56 17.40
C ALA A 18 -0.84 -4.70 18.22
N GLY A 19 -0.10 -5.81 18.05
CA GLY A 19 1.18 -6.02 18.74
C GLY A 19 2.23 -4.97 18.39
N SER A 20 2.39 -4.66 17.10
CA SER A 20 3.33 -3.64 16.62
C SER A 20 2.92 -2.23 17.05
N LEU A 21 1.62 -1.91 16.96
CA LEU A 21 1.06 -0.63 17.40
C LEU A 21 1.29 -0.41 18.90
N LEU A 22 1.08 -1.44 19.73
CA LEU A 22 1.30 -1.34 21.17
C LEU A 22 2.74 -0.98 21.53
N VAL A 23 3.72 -1.54 20.82
CA VAL A 23 5.14 -1.20 21.03
C VAL A 23 5.38 0.28 20.75
N GLY A 24 4.97 0.77 19.57
CA GLY A 24 5.17 2.16 19.18
C GLY A 24 4.44 3.15 20.10
N VAL A 25 3.15 2.90 20.37
CA VAL A 25 2.31 3.76 21.21
C VAL A 25 2.84 3.83 22.64
N ASN A 26 3.27 2.71 23.23
CA ASN A 26 3.79 2.71 24.59
C ASN A 26 5.16 3.41 24.69
N ALA A 27 6.04 3.22 23.70
CA ALA A 27 7.31 3.95 23.64
C ALA A 27 7.08 5.47 23.51
N ALA A 28 6.19 5.89 22.61
CA ALA A 28 5.85 7.30 22.40
C ALA A 28 5.21 7.93 23.63
N LYS A 29 4.31 7.21 24.33
CA LYS A 29 3.75 7.65 25.62
C LYS A 29 4.82 7.83 26.68
N GLY A 30 5.78 6.90 26.80
CA GLY A 30 6.89 7.02 27.74
C GLY A 30 7.76 8.25 27.45
N LEU A 31 8.06 8.50 26.18
CA LEU A 31 8.83 9.67 25.74
C LEU A 31 8.06 10.97 26.03
N SER A 32 6.80 11.06 25.63
CA SER A 32 5.94 12.23 25.90
C SER A 32 5.83 12.49 27.40
N PHE A 33 5.61 11.46 28.23
CA PHE A 33 5.48 11.59 29.68
C PHE A 33 6.77 12.09 30.34
N THR A 34 7.93 11.57 29.94
CA THR A 34 9.23 11.94 30.53
C THR A 34 9.75 13.31 30.06
N SER A 35 9.41 13.71 28.83
CA SER A 35 9.83 14.99 28.25
C SER A 35 8.83 16.13 28.47
N GLY A 36 7.58 15.82 28.87
CA GLY A 36 6.50 16.80 28.97
C GLY A 36 5.97 17.29 27.61
N LEU A 37 6.38 16.64 26.51
CA LEU A 37 5.99 17.03 25.17
C LEU A 37 4.59 16.53 24.79
N PRO A 38 3.82 17.27 23.97
CA PRO A 38 2.57 16.80 23.38
C PRO A 38 2.74 15.48 22.62
N LEU A 39 1.79 14.55 22.80
CA LEU A 39 1.70 13.31 22.04
C LEU A 39 0.63 13.44 20.95
N ILE A 40 1.01 13.24 19.70
CA ILE A 40 0.14 13.36 18.52
C ILE A 40 -0.16 11.95 17.98
N PRO A 41 -1.38 11.43 18.13
CA PRO A 41 -1.79 10.19 17.47
C PRO A 41 -2.00 10.46 15.98
N VAL A 42 -1.42 9.62 15.12
CA VAL A 42 -1.48 9.74 13.67
C VAL A 42 -2.20 8.53 13.08
N ASN A 43 -3.12 8.76 12.14
CA ASN A 43 -3.70 7.68 11.35
C ASN A 43 -2.68 7.20 10.29
N HIS A 44 -2.45 5.90 10.22
CA HIS A 44 -1.51 5.28 9.30
C HIS A 44 -1.78 5.62 7.83
N LEU A 45 -3.06 5.58 7.43
CA LEU A 45 -3.49 5.89 6.06
C LEU A 45 -3.36 7.37 5.76
N GLU A 46 -3.66 8.25 6.71
CA GLU A 46 -3.37 9.69 6.55
C GLU A 46 -1.87 9.93 6.36
N GLY A 47 -1.01 9.18 7.07
CA GLY A 47 0.43 9.21 6.82
C GLY A 47 0.80 8.88 5.37
N HIS A 48 0.17 7.86 4.78
CA HIS A 48 0.33 7.53 3.36
C HIS A 48 -0.19 8.64 2.42
N VAL A 49 -1.28 9.31 2.79
CA VAL A 49 -1.81 10.42 1.98
C VAL A 49 -0.85 11.62 2.04
N TYR A 50 -0.45 12.02 3.24
CA TYR A 50 0.38 13.20 3.48
C TYR A 50 1.84 13.02 3.07
N SER A 51 2.32 11.81 2.78
CA SER A 51 3.65 11.64 2.18
C SER A 51 3.77 12.39 0.84
N ASN A 52 2.65 12.58 0.12
CA ASN A 52 2.63 13.36 -1.13
C ASN A 52 2.82 14.88 -0.91
N TRP A 53 2.73 15.37 0.33
CA TRP A 53 2.98 16.79 0.67
C TRP A 53 4.42 17.03 1.16
N LEU A 54 5.23 15.98 1.26
CA LEU A 54 6.64 16.11 1.58
C LEU A 54 7.43 16.30 0.29
N ASP A 55 8.38 17.24 0.32
CA ASP A 55 9.42 17.26 -0.69
C ASP A 55 10.27 16.00 -0.51
N ALA A 56 10.39 15.22 -1.58
CA ALA A 56 11.14 13.96 -1.57
C ALA A 56 12.17 13.96 -2.71
N ASP A 57 13.34 13.41 -2.41
CA ASP A 57 14.31 12.97 -3.40
C ASP A 57 14.47 11.47 -3.19
N ASP A 58 13.75 10.68 -3.99
CA ASP A 58 13.63 9.23 -3.84
C ASP A 58 14.68 8.47 -4.67
N GLY A 59 15.69 9.18 -5.18
CA GLY A 59 16.73 8.61 -6.05
C GLY A 59 16.26 8.40 -7.50
N VAL A 60 15.00 8.68 -7.83
CA VAL A 60 14.45 8.71 -9.19
C VAL A 60 14.20 10.17 -9.64
N GLY A 61 14.05 11.09 -8.68
CA GLY A 61 14.15 12.53 -8.88
C GLY A 61 13.60 13.31 -7.69
N ALA A 62 13.89 14.60 -7.62
CA ALA A 62 13.25 15.47 -6.64
C ALA A 62 11.80 15.76 -7.06
N THR A 63 10.84 15.32 -6.27
CA THR A 63 9.42 15.67 -6.41
C THR A 63 9.03 16.69 -5.36
N ALA A 64 8.56 17.85 -5.81
CA ALA A 64 7.95 18.84 -4.92
C ALA A 64 6.62 18.28 -4.39
N GLY A 65 6.32 18.58 -3.12
CA GLY A 65 5.04 18.24 -2.51
C GLY A 65 3.85 18.79 -3.30
N VAL A 66 2.70 18.10 -3.20
CA VAL A 66 1.45 18.53 -3.83
C VAL A 66 1.05 19.92 -3.30
N PRO A 67 0.85 20.94 -4.18
CA PRO A 67 0.39 22.24 -3.73
C PRO A 67 -1.05 22.23 -3.21
N ASP A 68 -1.36 23.05 -2.20
CA ASP A 68 -2.69 23.09 -1.56
C ASP A 68 -3.81 23.60 -2.48
N ASP A 69 -3.49 24.30 -3.57
CA ASP A 69 -4.47 24.75 -4.56
C ASP A 69 -5.00 23.62 -5.48
N ARG A 70 -4.54 22.38 -5.27
CA ARG A 70 -4.91 21.20 -6.06
C ARG A 70 -6.16 20.47 -5.58
N PHE A 71 -6.74 20.84 -4.44
CA PHE A 71 -7.97 20.20 -3.96
C PHE A 71 -9.18 20.47 -4.88
N PRO A 72 -10.12 19.51 -5.03
CA PRO A 72 -10.08 18.16 -4.46
C PRO A 72 -9.12 17.23 -5.24
N VAL A 73 -8.45 16.31 -4.54
CA VAL A 73 -7.57 15.31 -5.14
C VAL A 73 -8.10 13.89 -4.93
N LEU A 74 -7.89 13.04 -5.91
CA LEU A 74 -8.16 11.61 -5.80
C LEU A 74 -6.88 10.88 -5.38
N VAL A 75 -6.93 10.17 -4.26
CA VAL A 75 -5.79 9.44 -3.70
C VAL A 75 -6.05 7.94 -3.84
N LEU A 76 -5.12 7.25 -4.50
CA LEU A 76 -5.09 5.79 -4.56
C LEU A 76 -4.00 5.31 -3.60
N ILE A 77 -4.40 4.74 -2.47
CA ILE A 77 -3.50 4.16 -1.48
C ILE A 77 -3.24 2.71 -1.88
N VAL A 78 -2.02 2.38 -2.29
CA VAL A 78 -1.61 1.01 -2.63
C VAL A 78 -0.41 0.62 -1.79
N SER A 79 -0.62 -0.31 -0.86
CA SER A 79 0.44 -0.84 0.01
C SER A 79 0.33 -2.37 0.10
N GLY A 80 1.18 -2.99 0.93
CA GLY A 80 1.07 -4.41 1.26
C GLY A 80 -0.28 -4.80 1.85
N GLY A 81 -0.89 -3.94 2.67
CA GLY A 81 -2.13 -4.26 3.41
C GLY A 81 -3.34 -3.40 3.06
N HIS A 82 -3.19 -2.39 2.18
CA HIS A 82 -4.28 -1.48 1.82
C HIS A 82 -4.33 -1.28 0.31
N THR A 83 -5.55 -1.26 -0.23
CA THR A 83 -5.84 -0.82 -1.58
C THR A 83 -7.15 -0.05 -1.52
N GLU A 84 -7.05 1.27 -1.44
CA GLU A 84 -8.17 2.17 -1.17
C GLU A 84 -8.17 3.36 -2.12
N LEU A 85 -9.36 3.81 -2.50
CA LEU A 85 -9.60 4.98 -3.31
C LEU A 85 -10.35 6.02 -2.47
N VAL A 86 -9.70 7.15 -2.22
CA VAL A 86 -10.21 8.21 -1.34
C VAL A 86 -10.22 9.52 -2.10
N LEU A 87 -11.35 10.24 -2.07
CA LEU A 87 -11.40 11.63 -2.48
C LEU A 87 -11.04 12.50 -1.29
N MET A 88 -9.99 13.28 -1.40
CA MET A 88 -9.60 14.29 -0.41
C MET A 88 -10.07 15.65 -0.90
N GLU A 89 -11.08 16.21 -0.23
CA GLU A 89 -11.69 17.50 -0.60
C GLU A 89 -10.93 18.70 -0.02
N GLY A 90 -10.07 18.43 0.96
CA GLY A 90 -9.16 19.36 1.63
C GLY A 90 -8.40 18.64 2.74
N HIS A 91 -7.51 19.33 3.44
CA HIS A 91 -6.79 18.77 4.58
C HIS A 91 -7.75 18.20 5.65
N GLY A 92 -7.58 16.93 5.99
CA GLY A 92 -8.42 16.24 6.97
C GLY A 92 -9.86 15.96 6.51
N VAL A 93 -10.21 16.28 5.26
CA VAL A 93 -11.56 16.07 4.70
C VAL A 93 -11.51 14.97 3.66
N TYR A 94 -11.89 13.77 4.07
CA TYR A 94 -11.80 12.56 3.26
C TYR A 94 -13.19 11.96 2.99
N ARG A 95 -13.37 11.49 1.75
CA ARG A 95 -14.50 10.68 1.34
C ARG A 95 -13.99 9.38 0.72
N HIS A 96 -14.11 8.29 1.46
CA HIS A 96 -13.80 6.95 0.95
C HIS A 96 -14.76 6.59 -0.19
N LEU A 97 -14.20 6.27 -1.36
CA LEU A 97 -14.97 5.92 -2.56
C LEU A 97 -15.10 4.40 -2.72
N GLY A 98 -14.05 3.66 -2.39
CA GLY A 98 -14.02 2.20 -2.49
C GLY A 98 -12.65 1.64 -2.11
N GLY A 99 -12.59 0.33 -1.91
CA GLY A 99 -11.36 -0.36 -1.52
C GLY A 99 -11.38 -1.81 -1.97
N THR A 100 -10.32 -2.54 -1.64
CA THR A 100 -10.30 -3.98 -1.91
C THR A 100 -11.37 -4.69 -1.08
N LEU A 101 -12.09 -5.62 -1.72
CA LEU A 101 -13.04 -6.51 -1.07
C LEU A 101 -12.37 -7.80 -0.59
N ASP A 102 -11.11 -8.04 -0.95
CA ASP A 102 -10.34 -9.22 -0.59
C ASP A 102 -8.87 -8.90 -0.29
N ASP A 103 -7.92 -9.46 -1.06
CA ASP A 103 -6.49 -9.25 -0.89
C ASP A 103 -6.15 -7.79 -1.28
N ALA A 104 -5.20 -7.15 -0.60
CA ALA A 104 -4.62 -5.89 -1.11
C ALA A 104 -3.72 -6.19 -2.33
N ALA A 105 -3.45 -5.17 -3.15
CA ALA A 105 -2.60 -5.32 -4.33
C ALA A 105 -1.20 -5.83 -3.94
N GLY A 106 -0.56 -5.23 -2.93
CA GLY A 106 0.77 -5.68 -2.49
C GLY A 106 0.76 -7.12 -1.96
N GLU A 107 -0.26 -7.51 -1.20
CA GLU A 107 -0.45 -8.90 -0.77
C GLU A 107 -0.65 -9.87 -1.95
N ALA A 108 -1.35 -9.44 -3.01
CA ALA A 108 -1.49 -10.22 -4.22
C ALA A 108 -0.13 -10.44 -4.92
N PHE A 109 0.71 -9.41 -5.02
CA PHE A 109 2.08 -9.54 -5.52
C PHE A 109 2.89 -10.53 -4.67
N ASP A 110 2.87 -10.41 -3.33
CA ASP A 110 3.60 -11.32 -2.44
C ASP A 110 3.16 -12.79 -2.60
N LYS A 111 1.84 -13.03 -2.72
CA LYS A 111 1.30 -14.38 -2.92
C LYS A 111 1.67 -14.96 -4.27
N VAL A 112 1.65 -14.16 -5.34
CA VAL A 112 2.05 -14.58 -6.68
C VAL A 112 3.55 -14.84 -6.76
N ALA A 113 4.39 -13.98 -6.16
CA ALA A 113 5.83 -14.16 -6.16
C ALA A 113 6.22 -15.46 -5.46
N ARG A 114 5.58 -15.78 -4.32
CA ARG A 114 5.77 -17.05 -3.63
C ARG A 114 5.35 -18.25 -4.46
N LEU A 115 4.30 -18.10 -5.26
CA LEU A 115 3.78 -19.16 -6.13
C LEU A 115 4.72 -19.45 -7.31
N LEU A 116 5.42 -18.43 -7.79
CA LEU A 116 6.43 -18.51 -8.85
C LEU A 116 7.86 -18.70 -8.30
N ASP A 117 8.02 -18.97 -7.00
CA ASP A 117 9.33 -19.12 -6.33
C ASP A 117 10.31 -17.93 -6.52
N LEU A 118 9.78 -16.71 -6.68
CA LEU A 118 10.56 -15.48 -6.90
C LEU A 118 11.06 -14.82 -5.59
N GLY A 119 10.66 -15.34 -4.42
CA GLY A 119 11.06 -14.82 -3.10
C GLY A 119 10.17 -13.70 -2.54
N PHE A 120 10.71 -12.95 -1.57
CA PHE A 120 10.02 -11.87 -0.84
C PHE A 120 10.97 -10.67 -0.61
N PRO A 121 10.53 -9.40 -0.72
CA PRO A 121 9.18 -8.94 -1.03
C PRO A 121 8.79 -9.20 -2.49
N GLY A 122 7.54 -9.61 -2.71
CA GLY A 122 7.10 -10.12 -4.00
C GLY A 122 6.88 -9.06 -5.07
N GLY A 123 6.52 -7.83 -4.67
CA GLY A 123 6.36 -6.70 -5.60
C GLY A 123 7.62 -6.43 -6.44
N PRO A 124 8.77 -6.11 -5.81
CA PRO A 124 10.03 -5.92 -6.52
C PRO A 124 10.49 -7.15 -7.31
N ALA A 125 10.29 -8.36 -6.77
CA ALA A 125 10.69 -9.59 -7.45
C ALA A 125 9.90 -9.83 -8.75
N ILE A 126 8.58 -9.65 -8.72
CA ILE A 126 7.72 -9.72 -9.91
C ILE A 126 8.06 -8.60 -10.89
N GLN A 127 8.29 -7.37 -10.41
CA GLN A 127 8.66 -6.25 -11.29
C GLN A 127 9.92 -6.59 -12.10
N THR A 128 10.98 -7.07 -11.44
CA THR A 128 12.22 -7.46 -12.11
C THR A 128 12.00 -8.61 -13.10
N ALA A 129 11.25 -9.65 -12.74
CA ALA A 129 10.95 -10.76 -13.63
C ALA A 129 10.14 -10.30 -14.87
N ALA A 130 9.23 -9.35 -14.67
CA ALA A 130 8.37 -8.82 -15.72
C ALA A 130 9.11 -7.95 -16.76
N GLU A 131 10.32 -7.42 -16.46
CA GLU A 131 11.09 -6.58 -17.40
C GLU A 131 11.46 -7.33 -18.69
N ALA A 132 11.69 -8.65 -18.59
CA ALA A 132 11.99 -9.51 -19.73
C ALA A 132 10.74 -10.20 -20.32
N GLY A 133 9.57 -10.01 -19.68
CA GLY A 133 8.32 -10.66 -20.05
C GLY A 133 7.55 -9.96 -21.17
N ASP A 134 6.66 -10.70 -21.83
CA ASP A 134 5.68 -10.14 -22.76
C ASP A 134 4.30 -10.11 -22.10
N PRO A 135 3.73 -8.90 -21.82
CA PRO A 135 2.46 -8.76 -21.13
C PRO A 135 1.24 -9.22 -21.97
N SER A 136 1.42 -9.58 -23.24
CA SER A 136 0.35 -10.04 -24.14
C SER A 136 0.17 -11.55 -24.19
N VAL A 137 1.09 -12.32 -23.59
CA VAL A 137 1.11 -13.79 -23.69
C VAL A 137 -0.08 -14.44 -22.98
N TYR A 138 -0.49 -13.89 -21.83
CA TYR A 138 -1.54 -14.46 -21.00
C TYR A 138 -2.62 -13.45 -20.69
N ASP A 139 -3.87 -13.80 -21.00
CA ASP A 139 -5.05 -13.01 -20.61
C ASP A 139 -5.49 -13.39 -19.19
N LEU A 140 -5.16 -12.53 -18.23
CA LEU A 140 -5.51 -12.69 -16.82
C LEU A 140 -6.73 -11.83 -16.47
N PRO A 141 -7.64 -12.33 -15.62
CA PRO A 141 -8.88 -11.62 -15.31
C PRO A 141 -8.60 -10.31 -14.58
N ARG A 142 -9.47 -9.32 -14.82
CA ARG A 142 -9.54 -8.07 -14.06
C ARG A 142 -10.85 -8.05 -13.27
N PRO A 143 -10.89 -8.61 -12.04
CA PRO A 143 -12.11 -8.70 -11.25
C PRO A 143 -12.81 -7.35 -11.07
N LEU A 144 -14.14 -7.36 -10.94
CA LEU A 144 -15.01 -6.19 -10.72
C LEU A 144 -15.08 -5.15 -11.85
N SER A 145 -14.23 -5.23 -12.88
CA SER A 145 -14.16 -4.26 -14.00
C SER A 145 -15.47 -4.04 -14.79
N HIS A 146 -16.41 -4.99 -14.70
CA HIS A 146 -17.71 -4.94 -15.38
C HIS A 146 -18.91 -4.89 -14.43
N GLN A 147 -18.70 -4.58 -13.15
CA GLN A 147 -19.75 -4.52 -12.12
C GLN A 147 -19.97 -3.06 -11.65
N PRO A 148 -20.98 -2.34 -12.19
CA PRO A 148 -21.19 -0.92 -11.91
C PRO A 148 -21.36 -0.59 -10.41
N GLU A 149 -21.95 -1.51 -9.64
CA GLU A 149 -22.11 -1.43 -8.19
C GLU A 149 -20.78 -1.46 -7.43
N HIS A 150 -19.72 -1.98 -8.06
CA HIS A 150 -18.37 -2.08 -7.52
C HIS A 150 -17.35 -1.20 -8.26
N ARG A 151 -17.81 -0.15 -8.97
CA ARG A 151 -16.99 0.73 -9.82
C ARG A 151 -15.73 1.35 -9.18
N PHE A 152 -15.66 1.42 -7.85
CA PHE A 152 -14.52 1.96 -7.10
C PHE A 152 -13.84 0.91 -6.19
N ASN A 153 -14.36 -0.31 -6.19
CA ASN A 153 -13.80 -1.39 -5.38
C ASN A 153 -12.80 -2.21 -6.19
N PHE A 154 -11.90 -2.88 -5.48
CA PHE A 154 -10.87 -3.74 -6.06
C PHE A 154 -11.06 -5.19 -5.59
N SER A 155 -10.53 -6.14 -6.36
CA SER A 155 -10.46 -7.55 -5.97
C SER A 155 -9.30 -8.20 -6.72
N PHE A 156 -8.46 -8.92 -5.99
CA PHE A 156 -7.25 -9.57 -6.49
C PHE A 156 -7.25 -11.09 -6.22
N SER A 157 -8.18 -11.61 -5.41
CA SER A 157 -8.26 -13.05 -5.11
C SER A 157 -8.54 -13.90 -6.37
N GLY A 158 -9.36 -13.40 -7.29
CA GLY A 158 -9.65 -14.04 -8.58
C GLY A 158 -8.42 -14.10 -9.48
N LEU A 159 -7.62 -13.03 -9.52
CA LEU A 159 -6.36 -12.97 -10.25
C LEU A 159 -5.36 -14.00 -9.73
N LYS A 160 -5.17 -14.08 -8.40
CA LYS A 160 -4.31 -15.09 -7.76
C LYS A 160 -4.71 -16.52 -8.16
N THR A 161 -6.01 -16.82 -8.16
CA THR A 161 -6.51 -18.15 -8.54
C THR A 161 -6.26 -18.45 -10.02
N ALA A 162 -6.42 -17.45 -10.90
CA ALA A 162 -6.13 -17.59 -12.31
C ALA A 162 -4.63 -17.86 -12.57
N VAL A 163 -3.74 -17.13 -11.87
CA VAL A 163 -2.29 -17.35 -11.95
C VAL A 163 -1.93 -18.75 -11.46
N LEU A 164 -2.45 -19.20 -10.32
CA LEU A 164 -2.23 -20.56 -9.82
C LEU A 164 -2.61 -21.64 -10.83
N ASN A 165 -3.76 -21.49 -11.47
CA ASN A 165 -4.23 -22.44 -12.48
C ASN A 165 -3.39 -22.38 -13.77
N LEU A 166 -2.89 -21.20 -14.13
CA LEU A 166 -1.97 -21.05 -15.25
C LEU A 166 -0.63 -21.75 -14.97
N THR A 167 0.01 -21.44 -13.84
CA THR A 167 1.26 -22.06 -13.41
C THR A 167 1.18 -23.58 -13.42
N ARG A 168 0.14 -24.17 -12.81
CA ARG A 168 -0.05 -25.63 -12.81
C ARG A 168 -0.20 -26.25 -14.20
N ARG A 169 -0.83 -25.53 -15.14
CA ARG A 169 -0.97 -26.01 -16.52
C ARG A 169 0.38 -25.98 -17.24
N LEU A 170 1.12 -24.88 -17.12
CA LEU A 170 2.46 -24.76 -17.70
C LEU A 170 3.39 -25.86 -17.19
N GLU A 171 3.41 -26.11 -15.88
CA GLU A 171 4.19 -27.19 -15.27
C GLU A 171 3.79 -28.58 -15.78
N ALA A 172 2.49 -28.84 -15.93
CA ALA A 172 1.99 -30.09 -16.49
C ALA A 172 2.38 -30.29 -17.97
N ASP A 173 2.52 -29.20 -18.70
CA ASP A 173 2.99 -29.17 -20.10
C ASP A 173 4.54 -29.15 -20.20
N GLY A 174 5.25 -29.17 -19.06
CA GLY A 174 6.72 -29.16 -18.99
C GLY A 174 7.36 -27.79 -19.25
N ILE A 175 6.60 -26.71 -19.12
CA ILE A 175 7.03 -25.32 -19.30
C ILE A 175 7.33 -24.71 -17.93
N ASP A 176 8.49 -24.06 -17.79
CA ASP A 176 8.84 -23.28 -16.61
C ASP A 176 7.93 -22.04 -16.52
N PRO A 177 7.18 -21.85 -15.42
CA PRO A 177 6.27 -20.72 -15.25
C PRO A 177 6.95 -19.41 -14.84
N THR A 178 8.28 -19.43 -14.57
CA THR A 178 9.06 -18.27 -14.11
C THR A 178 9.63 -17.40 -15.22
#